data_AF-A0A5A7UHT3-F1
#
_entry.id   AF-A0A5A7UHT3-F1
#
_cell.length_a   1.000
_cell.length_b   1.000
_cell.length_c   1.000
_cell.angle_alpha   90.00
_cell.angle_beta   90.00
_cell.angle_gamma   90.00
#
_symmetry.space_group_name_H-M   'P 1'
#
loop_
_entity.id
_entity.type
_entity.pdbx_description
1 polymer ?
#
loop_
_entity_poly.entity_id
_entity_poly.type
_entity_poly.pdbx_seq_one_letter_code
_entity_poly.pdbx_strand_id
1 'polypeptide(L)'
;MKMNEPELDVLKEWDLIKMPTEKEVVCESTSTLPLALKSILRYAEKVMEKDSSITFSLPADLFGVSRKTSVLREDIVDLCNMNEVKTFTLVAYMMYLYSSVSGSKENMQLMVSKPDQVVLAPFNPGGHWALLAINAYEDTVFYLDSLRTTSKATTRYCPLQVGSTTCGYYVMKYMREIVNRGSIVISDSIDTRKSYSQAELDEVRVELVEFLGSYM
;
A
#
# COMPACT_ATOMS: atom_id res chain seq x y z
N MET A 1 -50.50 26.53 14.02
CA MET A 1 -49.53 26.77 12.93
C MET A 1 -48.63 25.54 12.84
N LYS A 2 -48.73 24.76 11.77
CA LYS A 2 -47.76 23.70 11.46
C LYS A 2 -46.60 24.38 10.71
N MET A 3 -45.38 24.29 11.22
CA MET A 3 -44.19 24.64 10.45
C MET A 3 -43.70 23.38 9.75
N ASN A 4 -43.63 23.45 8.43
CA ASN A 4 -43.06 22.42 7.58
C ASN A 4 -41.54 22.49 7.66
N GLU A 5 -40.87 21.36 7.90
CA GLU A 5 -39.45 21.19 7.59
C GLU A 5 -39.27 21.13 6.06
N PRO A 6 -38.19 21.70 5.48
CA PRO A 6 -37.87 21.48 4.08
C PRO A 6 -37.05 20.19 3.93
N GLU A 7 -37.68 19.16 3.35
CA GLU A 7 -37.00 17.97 2.83
C GLU A 7 -36.10 18.35 1.62
N LEU A 8 -34.80 18.21 1.81
CA LEU A 8 -33.80 17.60 0.92
C LEU A 8 -33.99 17.78 -0.62
N ASP A 9 -33.39 18.82 -1.20
CA ASP A 9 -33.19 18.94 -2.66
C ASP A 9 -31.73 18.65 -3.07
N VAL A 10 -31.09 17.69 -2.39
CA VAL A 10 -29.70 17.24 -2.68
C VAL A 10 -29.62 16.50 -4.02
N LEU A 11 -30.73 16.02 -4.56
CA LEU A 11 -30.77 15.24 -5.80
C LEU A 11 -30.61 16.08 -7.09
N LYS A 12 -30.88 17.38 -7.07
CA LYS A 12 -30.74 18.22 -8.28
C LYS A 12 -29.31 18.66 -8.58
N GLU A 13 -28.41 18.63 -7.59
CA GLU A 13 -27.03 19.06 -7.77
C GLU A 13 -26.16 17.97 -8.45
N TRP A 14 -26.60 16.71 -8.40
CA TRP A 14 -25.92 15.57 -9.03
C TRP A 14 -26.11 15.50 -10.55
N ASP A 15 -27.19 16.09 -11.09
CA ASP A 15 -27.49 16.06 -12.52
C ASP A 15 -26.66 17.05 -13.35
N LEU A 16 -25.93 17.97 -12.70
CA LEU A 16 -25.11 18.99 -13.37
C LEU A 16 -23.61 18.65 -13.43
N ILE A 17 -23.16 17.61 -12.73
CA ILE A 17 -21.79 17.11 -12.82
C ILE A 17 -21.73 16.13 -13.98
N LYS A 18 -21.47 16.63 -15.20
CA LYS A 18 -21.06 15.77 -16.31
C LYS A 18 -19.79 15.03 -15.88
N MET A 19 -19.90 13.72 -15.66
CA MET A 19 -18.73 12.86 -15.52
C MET A 19 -17.84 13.05 -16.76
N PRO A 20 -16.53 13.29 -16.62
CA PRO A 20 -15.64 13.36 -17.77
C PRO A 20 -15.71 12.02 -18.50
N THR A 21 -16.09 12.05 -19.77
CA THR A 21 -16.01 10.88 -20.65
C THR A 21 -14.59 10.34 -20.58
N GLU A 22 -14.46 9.03 -20.35
CA GLU A 22 -13.19 8.30 -20.34
C GLU A 22 -12.40 8.67 -21.60
N LYS A 23 -11.42 9.56 -21.44
CA LYS A 23 -10.35 9.66 -22.41
C LYS A 23 -9.45 8.50 -22.08
N GLU A 24 -9.37 7.52 -22.98
CA GLU A 24 -8.26 6.57 -23.03
C GLU A 24 -6.97 7.39 -23.04
N VAL A 25 -6.39 7.56 -21.85
CA VAL A 25 -5.00 7.94 -21.74
C VAL A 25 -4.26 6.67 -22.13
N VAL A 26 -3.88 6.60 -23.41
CA VAL A 26 -2.93 5.61 -23.91
C VAL A 26 -1.70 5.69 -23.02
N CYS A 27 -1.54 4.69 -22.15
CA CYS A 27 -0.35 4.53 -21.35
C CYS A 27 0.77 4.18 -22.33
N GLU A 28 1.70 5.13 -22.55
CA GLU A 28 2.93 4.91 -23.30
C GLU A 28 3.76 3.81 -22.63
N SER A 29 3.42 2.56 -22.98
CA SER A 29 4.02 1.35 -22.46
C SER A 29 5.36 1.13 -23.16
N THR A 30 6.36 1.90 -22.76
CA THR A 30 7.77 1.60 -23.06
C THR A 30 8.48 1.14 -21.78
N SER A 31 7.82 0.34 -20.94
CA SER A 31 8.40 -0.15 -19.69
C SER A 31 9.21 -1.43 -19.93
N THR A 32 10.53 -1.30 -20.05
CA THR A 32 11.38 -2.46 -19.82
C THR A 32 11.33 -2.80 -18.33
N LEU A 33 10.75 -3.96 -17.99
CA LEU A 33 10.69 -4.44 -16.60
C LEU A 33 12.08 -4.35 -15.94
N PRO A 34 12.21 -3.79 -14.72
CA PRO A 34 13.49 -3.71 -14.01
C PRO A 34 14.21 -5.06 -13.90
N LEU A 35 15.55 -5.06 -13.86
CA LEU A 35 16.35 -6.30 -13.89
C LEU A 35 16.05 -7.24 -12.73
N ALA A 36 15.84 -6.72 -11.51
CA ALA A 36 15.47 -7.53 -10.35
C ALA A 36 14.12 -8.23 -10.56
N LEU A 37 13.12 -7.49 -11.04
CA LEU A 37 11.80 -8.03 -11.36
C LEU A 37 11.85 -9.07 -12.49
N LYS A 38 12.65 -8.84 -13.54
CA LYS A 38 12.89 -9.83 -14.61
C LYS A 38 13.52 -11.11 -14.06
N SER A 39 14.47 -10.97 -13.15
CA SER A 39 15.24 -12.11 -12.61
C SER A 39 14.37 -13.01 -11.75
N ILE A 40 13.61 -12.43 -10.82
CA ILE A 40 12.71 -13.20 -9.96
C ILE A 40 11.52 -13.78 -10.73
N LEU A 41 11.00 -13.07 -11.74
CA LEU A 41 9.94 -13.60 -12.60
C LEU A 41 10.43 -14.83 -13.34
N ARG A 42 11.64 -14.79 -13.92
CA ARG A 42 12.25 -15.94 -14.58
C ARG A 42 12.43 -17.11 -13.61
N TYR A 43 12.87 -16.84 -12.38
CA TYR A 43 13.00 -17.87 -11.35
C TYR A 43 11.63 -18.51 -11.02
N ALA A 44 10.61 -17.69 -10.75
CA ALA A 44 9.26 -18.16 -10.49
C ALA A 44 8.72 -19.00 -11.65
N GLU A 45 8.92 -18.57 -12.90
CA GLU A 45 8.39 -19.27 -14.07
C GLU A 45 9.12 -20.57 -14.41
N LYS A 46 10.44 -20.62 -14.22
CA LYS A 46 11.29 -21.70 -14.74
C LYS A 46 11.81 -22.66 -13.68
N VAL A 47 11.86 -22.24 -12.42
CA VAL A 47 12.48 -23.01 -11.33
C VAL A 47 11.45 -23.41 -10.28
N MET A 48 10.57 -22.50 -9.89
CA MET A 48 9.55 -22.79 -8.87
C MET A 48 8.45 -23.72 -9.40
N GLU A 49 8.13 -24.76 -8.63
CA GLU A 49 6.94 -25.61 -8.84
C GLU A 49 5.66 -24.81 -8.58
N LYS A 50 4.54 -25.23 -9.17
CA LYS A 50 3.29 -24.45 -9.23
C LYS A 50 2.79 -23.97 -7.85
N ASP A 51 2.90 -24.81 -6.82
CA ASP A 51 2.40 -24.55 -5.46
C ASP A 51 3.54 -24.29 -4.46
N SER A 52 4.74 -24.01 -4.97
CA SER A 52 5.91 -23.68 -4.14
C SER A 52 5.89 -22.22 -3.70
N SER A 53 6.68 -21.92 -2.68
CA SER A 53 6.69 -20.61 -2.05
C SER A 53 8.05 -20.26 -1.47
N ILE A 54 8.31 -18.97 -1.33
CA ILE A 54 9.45 -18.46 -0.56
C ILE A 54 8.99 -18.31 0.88
N THR A 55 9.60 -19.06 1.80
CA THR A 55 9.22 -19.09 3.23
C THR A 55 10.19 -18.29 4.08
N PHE A 56 9.68 -17.49 5.00
CA PHE A 56 10.46 -16.70 5.94
C PHE A 56 9.77 -16.64 7.32
N SER A 57 10.51 -16.19 8.33
CA SER A 57 10.03 -16.13 9.72
C SER A 57 9.70 -14.70 10.12
N LEU A 58 8.48 -14.48 10.58
CA LEU A 58 8.04 -13.20 11.14
C LEU A 58 8.54 -13.05 12.57
N PRO A 59 9.21 -11.93 12.92
CA PRO A 59 9.65 -11.68 14.28
C PRO A 59 8.47 -11.31 15.18
N ALA A 60 8.47 -11.81 16.42
CA ALA A 60 7.43 -11.52 17.41
C ALA A 60 7.38 -10.02 17.76
N ASP A 61 8.52 -9.33 17.71
CA ASP A 61 8.60 -7.90 17.94
C ASP A 61 7.79 -7.08 16.92
N LEU A 62 7.60 -7.61 15.71
CA LEU A 62 6.83 -6.98 14.66
C LEU A 62 5.37 -7.40 14.66
N PHE A 63 5.06 -8.69 14.85
CA PHE A 63 3.69 -9.21 14.67
C PHE A 63 3.03 -9.65 15.98
N GLY A 64 3.65 -9.42 17.13
CA GLY A 64 3.23 -9.91 18.45
C GLY A 64 3.44 -11.43 18.65
N VAL A 65 3.67 -12.17 17.58
CA VAL A 65 3.89 -13.62 17.58
C VAL A 65 4.91 -14.01 16.52
N SER A 66 5.81 -14.93 16.87
CA SER A 66 6.70 -15.52 15.88
C SER A 66 5.94 -16.59 15.10
N ARG A 67 5.92 -16.45 13.78
CA ARG A 67 5.28 -17.41 12.88
C ARG A 67 6.02 -17.51 11.56
N LYS A 68 6.02 -18.69 10.94
CA LYS A 68 6.44 -18.83 9.55
C LYS A 68 5.34 -18.31 8.64
N THR A 69 5.75 -17.66 7.57
CA THR A 69 4.87 -17.18 6.51
C THR A 69 5.56 -17.42 5.17
N SER A 70 4.81 -17.29 4.08
CA SER A 70 5.33 -17.55 2.75
C SER A 70 4.71 -16.65 1.71
N VAL A 71 5.47 -16.33 0.65
CA VAL A 71 4.94 -15.71 -0.58
C VAL A 71 4.90 -16.78 -1.66
N LEU A 72 3.73 -17.01 -2.24
CA LEU A 72 3.53 -18.09 -3.21
C LEU A 72 4.14 -17.70 -4.57
N ARG A 73 4.42 -18.69 -5.41
CA ARG A 73 4.91 -18.48 -6.77
C ARG A 73 4.00 -17.53 -7.56
N GLU A 74 2.69 -17.73 -7.50
CA GLU A 74 1.68 -16.91 -8.16
C GLU A 74 1.69 -15.47 -7.67
N ASP A 75 1.93 -15.24 -6.37
CA ASP A 75 1.99 -13.90 -5.79
C ASP A 75 3.20 -13.11 -6.34
N ILE A 76 4.33 -13.80 -6.60
CA ILE A 76 5.51 -13.21 -7.24
C ILE A 76 5.20 -12.85 -8.69
N VAL A 77 4.53 -13.75 -9.42
CA VAL A 77 4.13 -13.51 -10.81
C VAL A 77 3.16 -12.33 -10.89
N ASP A 78 2.18 -12.25 -9.98
CA ASP A 78 1.23 -11.15 -9.88
C ASP A 78 1.95 -9.83 -9.59
N LEU A 79 2.88 -9.82 -8.64
CA LEU A 79 3.71 -8.66 -8.34
C LEU A 79 4.51 -8.20 -9.56
N CYS A 80 5.09 -9.11 -10.34
CA CYS A 80 5.87 -8.81 -11.56
C CYS A 80 5.01 -8.31 -12.73
N ASN A 81 3.72 -8.64 -12.75
CA ASN A 81 2.79 -8.26 -13.82
C ASN A 81 1.87 -7.09 -13.47
N MET A 82 2.08 -6.40 -12.34
CA MET A 82 1.19 -5.32 -11.86
C MET A 82 -0.25 -5.78 -11.58
N ASN A 83 -0.43 -7.05 -11.22
CA ASN A 83 -1.71 -7.58 -10.74
C ASN A 83 -1.91 -7.25 -9.26
N GLU A 84 -3.10 -7.55 -8.72
CA GLU A 84 -3.44 -7.26 -7.33
C GLU A 84 -2.46 -7.88 -6.33
N VAL A 85 -1.94 -7.04 -5.43
CA VAL A 85 -1.11 -7.50 -4.32
C VAL A 85 -1.93 -8.31 -3.32
N LYS A 86 -1.44 -9.49 -2.95
CA LYS A 86 -2.07 -10.36 -1.95
C LYS A 86 -1.53 -10.10 -0.54
N THR A 87 -2.25 -10.59 0.46
CA THR A 87 -1.96 -10.32 1.88
C THR A 87 -0.53 -10.68 2.28
N PHE A 88 -0.04 -11.85 1.86
CA PHE A 88 1.31 -12.28 2.24
C PHE A 88 2.42 -11.50 1.54
N THR A 89 2.17 -10.98 0.34
CA THR A 89 3.06 -10.03 -0.35
C THR A 89 3.18 -8.71 0.42
N LEU A 90 2.07 -8.19 0.95
CA LEU A 90 2.09 -7.01 1.84
C LEU A 90 2.82 -7.30 3.15
N VAL A 91 2.59 -8.46 3.76
CA VAL A 91 3.28 -8.89 4.98
C VAL A 91 4.79 -9.01 4.75
N ALA A 92 5.22 -9.55 3.61
CA ALA A 92 6.62 -9.60 3.21
C ALA A 92 7.22 -8.18 3.11
N TYR A 93 6.48 -7.24 2.53
CA TYR A 93 6.94 -5.85 2.44
C TYR A 93 7.03 -5.16 3.80
N MET A 94 6.07 -5.39 4.70
CA MET A 94 6.15 -4.90 6.08
C MET A 94 7.40 -5.44 6.80
N MET A 95 7.73 -6.71 6.57
CA MET A 95 8.95 -7.31 7.12
C MET A 95 10.23 -6.73 6.51
N TYR A 96 10.24 -6.46 5.20
CA TYR A 96 11.34 -5.73 4.55
C TYR A 96 11.55 -4.37 5.21
N LEU A 97 10.49 -3.55 5.33
CA LEU A 97 10.57 -2.23 5.95
C LEU A 97 11.11 -2.29 7.37
N TYR A 98 10.61 -3.24 8.18
CA TYR A 98 11.14 -3.48 9.52
C TYR A 98 12.63 -3.82 9.51
N SER A 99 13.05 -4.73 8.63
CA SER A 99 14.44 -5.16 8.52
C SER A 99 15.36 -4.00 8.11
N SER A 100 14.93 -3.18 7.16
CA SER A 100 15.66 -2.00 6.67
C SER A 100 15.80 -0.89 7.71
N VAL A 101 14.82 -0.74 8.61
CA VAL A 101 14.88 0.22 9.73
C VAL A 101 15.71 -0.34 10.88
N SER A 102 15.67 -1.65 11.14
CA SER A 102 16.26 -2.28 12.33
C SER A 102 17.80 -2.25 12.43
N GLY A 103 18.49 -1.63 11.47
CA GLY A 103 19.87 -1.14 11.65
C GLY A 103 19.98 0.03 12.65
N SER A 104 18.88 0.76 12.88
CA SER A 104 18.67 1.71 13.98
C SER A 104 17.52 1.17 14.86
N LYS A 105 17.86 0.71 16.06
CA LYS A 105 16.96 -0.02 17.00
C LYS A 105 15.70 0.74 17.49
N GLU A 106 15.33 1.88 16.91
CA GLU A 106 14.45 2.83 17.59
C GLU A 106 13.08 3.06 16.93
N ASN A 107 12.88 2.83 15.63
CA ASN A 107 11.78 3.54 14.93
C ASN A 107 10.68 2.71 14.26
N MET A 108 10.65 1.38 14.37
CA MET A 108 9.53 0.62 13.81
C MET A 108 9.26 -0.65 14.61
N GLN A 109 8.47 -0.53 15.66
CA GLN A 109 7.82 -1.68 16.28
C GLN A 109 6.31 -1.51 16.04
N LEU A 110 5.60 -2.52 15.54
CA LEU A 110 4.17 -2.35 15.23
C LEU A 110 3.28 -2.43 16.49
N MET A 111 3.85 -2.68 17.69
CA MET A 111 3.05 -3.04 18.88
C MET A 111 3.46 -2.47 20.25
N VAL A 112 4.27 -1.40 20.38
CA VAL A 112 4.58 -0.83 21.73
C VAL A 112 4.64 0.71 21.74
N SER A 113 3.73 1.39 22.43
CA SER A 113 3.64 2.86 22.47
C SER A 113 4.91 3.55 23.00
N LYS A 114 5.67 4.19 22.12
CA LYS A 114 6.66 5.25 22.43
C LYS A 114 6.25 6.56 21.73
N PRO A 115 6.71 7.74 22.21
CA PRO A 115 6.30 9.06 21.67
C PRO A 115 6.49 9.24 20.16
N ASP A 116 7.46 8.56 19.55
CA ASP A 116 7.79 8.67 18.13
C ASP A 116 7.36 7.45 17.30
N GLN A 117 6.52 6.58 17.84
CA GLN A 117 6.20 5.30 17.22
C GLN A 117 4.84 5.28 16.53
N VAL A 118 4.86 4.88 15.26
CA VAL A 118 3.70 4.76 14.39
C VAL A 118 3.32 3.30 14.21
N VAL A 119 2.03 2.97 14.38
CA VAL A 119 1.51 1.67 13.95
C VAL A 119 0.95 1.80 12.53
N LEU A 120 1.46 0.96 11.64
CA LEU A 120 1.00 0.85 10.25
C LEU A 120 0.19 -0.43 10.09
N ALA A 121 -1.11 -0.29 9.79
CA ALA A 121 -2.04 -1.39 9.68
C ALA A 121 -2.70 -1.38 8.29
N PRO A 122 -2.11 -2.08 7.29
CA PRO A 122 -2.79 -2.30 6.02
C PRO A 122 -3.98 -3.23 6.25
N PHE A 123 -5.12 -2.90 5.63
CA PHE A 123 -6.33 -3.70 5.74
C PHE A 123 -7.13 -3.67 4.44
N ASN A 124 -8.00 -4.67 4.29
CA ASN A 124 -8.83 -4.82 3.11
C ASN A 124 -10.32 -4.89 3.50
N PRO A 125 -11.11 -3.80 3.36
CA PRO A 125 -12.51 -3.78 3.79
C PRO A 125 -13.48 -4.46 2.81
N GLY A 126 -13.01 -5.02 1.69
CA GLY A 126 -13.88 -5.70 0.73
C GLY A 126 -13.43 -5.61 -0.73
N GLY A 127 -12.17 -5.97 -1.01
CA GLY A 127 -11.58 -5.94 -2.36
C GLY A 127 -10.71 -4.72 -2.64
N HIS A 128 -10.32 -3.96 -1.61
CA HIS A 128 -9.51 -2.75 -1.76
C HIS A 128 -8.48 -2.66 -0.63
N TRP A 129 -7.22 -2.39 -0.92
CA TRP A 129 -6.24 -2.17 0.14
C TRP A 129 -6.22 -0.71 0.58
N ALA A 130 -6.34 -0.49 1.89
CA ALA A 130 -6.17 0.81 2.54
C ALA A 130 -5.18 0.68 3.71
N LEU A 131 -4.70 1.81 4.22
CA LEU A 131 -3.76 1.86 5.34
C LEU A 131 -4.30 2.71 6.47
N LEU A 132 -4.27 2.17 7.69
CA LEU A 132 -4.38 2.96 8.91
C LEU A 132 -2.97 3.28 9.40
N ALA A 133 -2.70 4.56 9.65
CA ALA A 133 -1.49 5.01 10.33
C ALA A 133 -1.88 5.64 11.66
N ILE A 134 -1.41 5.06 12.76
CA ILE A 134 -1.87 5.36 14.12
C ILE A 134 -0.71 5.92 14.93
N ASN A 135 -0.88 7.12 15.47
CA ASN A 135 -0.06 7.68 16.53
C ASN A 135 -0.80 7.55 17.86
N ALA A 136 -0.39 6.60 18.70
CA ALA A 136 -1.01 6.44 20.01
C ALA A 136 -0.64 7.58 20.98
N TYR A 137 0.51 8.25 20.78
CA TYR A 137 0.96 9.32 21.66
C TYR A 137 0.25 10.65 21.36
N GLU A 138 0.06 10.97 20.08
CA GLU A 138 -0.67 12.17 19.65
C GLU A 138 -2.19 11.97 19.59
N ASP A 139 -2.70 10.76 19.90
CA ASP A 139 -4.10 10.37 19.76
C ASP A 139 -4.65 10.63 18.34
N THR A 140 -3.85 10.30 17.31
CA THR A 140 -4.23 10.51 15.91
C THR A 140 -4.29 9.21 15.13
N VAL A 141 -5.30 9.11 14.26
CA VAL A 141 -5.46 8.01 13.30
C VAL A 141 -5.72 8.60 11.93
N PHE A 142 -4.87 8.23 10.97
CA PHE A 142 -5.04 8.60 9.57
C PHE A 142 -5.51 7.40 8.76
N TYR A 143 -6.53 7.65 7.93
CA TYR A 143 -7.03 6.68 6.96
C TYR A 143 -6.52 7.07 5.57
N LEU A 144 -5.66 6.24 4.99
CA LEU A 144 -5.07 6.45 3.69
C LEU A 144 -5.72 5.49 2.69
N ASP A 145 -6.42 6.07 1.72
CA ASP A 145 -7.23 5.35 0.75
C ASP A 145 -7.01 5.92 -0.65
N SER A 146 -6.36 5.12 -1.48
CA SER A 146 -6.02 5.47 -2.86
C SER A 146 -7.21 5.51 -3.80
N LEU A 147 -8.37 4.96 -3.42
CA LEU A 147 -9.64 5.08 -4.16
C LEU A 147 -10.53 6.22 -3.63
N ARG A 148 -10.20 6.79 -2.47
CA ARG A 148 -10.99 7.83 -1.79
C ARG A 148 -12.45 7.43 -1.56
N THR A 149 -12.66 6.18 -1.14
CA THR A 149 -14.01 5.61 -0.95
C THR A 149 -14.77 6.22 0.21
N THR A 150 -14.11 6.96 1.11
CA THR A 150 -14.74 7.55 2.30
C THR A 150 -14.58 9.07 2.36
N SER A 151 -15.65 9.76 2.72
CA SER A 151 -15.70 11.22 2.95
C SER A 151 -15.31 11.63 4.37
N LYS A 152 -14.59 10.78 5.12
CA LYS A 152 -14.25 11.03 6.53
C LYS A 152 -13.28 12.20 6.65
N ALA A 153 -13.49 13.05 7.67
CA ALA A 153 -12.62 14.19 7.98
C ALA A 153 -11.16 13.79 8.31
N THR A 154 -10.92 12.52 8.68
CA THR A 154 -9.59 11.95 8.96
C THR A 154 -8.89 11.35 7.73
N THR A 155 -9.56 11.34 6.57
CA THR A 155 -8.96 10.94 5.30
C THR A 155 -8.05 12.07 4.83
N ARG A 156 -6.73 11.89 4.91
CA ARG A 156 -5.82 12.80 4.19
C ARG A 156 -5.97 12.54 2.70
N TYR A 157 -5.94 13.61 1.90
CA TYR A 157 -5.75 13.46 0.48
C TYR A 157 -4.46 12.65 0.27
N CYS A 158 -4.57 11.50 -0.39
CA CYS A 158 -3.44 10.70 -0.81
C CYS A 158 -3.45 10.63 -2.34
N PRO A 159 -2.30 10.34 -2.98
CA PRO A 159 -2.23 10.03 -4.41
C PRO A 159 -3.37 9.09 -4.82
N LEU A 160 -4.19 9.53 -5.79
CA LEU A 160 -5.28 8.74 -6.35
C LEU A 160 -4.70 7.64 -7.23
N GLN A 161 -5.17 6.41 -7.08
CA GLN A 161 -4.68 5.32 -7.91
C GLN A 161 -5.18 5.37 -9.35
N VAL A 162 -4.41 4.76 -10.24
CA VAL A 162 -4.81 4.51 -11.63
C VAL A 162 -5.18 3.04 -11.77
N GLY A 163 -6.35 2.76 -12.34
CA GLY A 163 -6.89 1.41 -12.46
C GLY A 163 -7.43 0.83 -11.15
N SER A 164 -7.91 -0.41 -11.20
CA SER A 164 -8.54 -1.09 -10.06
C SER A 164 -7.57 -1.94 -9.22
N THR A 165 -6.42 -2.35 -9.78
CA THR A 165 -5.53 -3.35 -9.16
C THR A 165 -4.39 -2.77 -8.34
N THR A 166 -4.22 -1.45 -8.33
CA THR A 166 -2.99 -0.79 -7.85
C THR A 166 -3.00 -0.45 -6.36
N CYS A 167 -4.13 -0.60 -5.67
CA CYS A 167 -4.31 -0.22 -4.25
C CYS A 167 -3.23 -0.81 -3.32
N GLY A 168 -2.85 -2.07 -3.51
CA GLY A 168 -1.80 -2.71 -2.70
C GLY A 168 -0.42 -2.07 -2.87
N TYR A 169 -0.08 -1.66 -4.10
CA TYR A 169 1.18 -0.95 -4.38
C TYR A 169 1.19 0.46 -3.77
N TYR A 170 0.04 1.13 -3.78
CA TYR A 170 -0.13 2.43 -3.11
C TYR A 170 0.05 2.28 -1.60
N VAL A 171 -0.54 1.24 -0.99
CA VAL A 171 -0.32 0.94 0.43
C VAL A 171 1.15 0.65 0.74
N MET A 172 1.86 -0.11 -0.10
CA MET A 172 3.31 -0.29 0.03
C MET A 172 4.04 1.07 -0.01
N LYS A 173 3.72 1.92 -0.99
CA LYS A 173 4.35 3.24 -1.13
C LYS A 173 4.08 4.16 0.05
N TYR A 174 2.85 4.20 0.56
CA TYR A 174 2.49 4.96 1.75
C TYR A 174 3.30 4.52 2.96
N MET A 175 3.39 3.21 3.21
CA MET A 175 4.18 2.67 4.32
C MET A 175 5.64 3.10 4.18
N ARG A 176 6.26 2.91 3.01
CA ARG A 176 7.63 3.32 2.73
C ARG A 176 7.89 4.80 3.03
N GLU A 177 7.00 5.68 2.58
CA GLU A 177 7.17 7.12 2.76
C GLU A 177 7.04 7.53 4.22
N ILE A 178 6.10 6.93 4.97
CA ILE A 178 5.95 7.15 6.41
C ILE A 178 7.20 6.67 7.15
N VAL A 179 7.68 5.46 6.83
CA VAL A 179 8.90 4.88 7.40
C VAL A 179 10.10 5.81 7.18
N ASN A 180 10.32 6.23 5.94
CA ASN A 180 11.50 7.01 5.55
C ASN A 180 11.48 8.44 6.11
N ARG A 181 10.30 9.02 6.33
CA ARG A 181 10.15 10.37 6.90
C ARG A 181 10.16 10.38 8.42
N GLY A 182 9.83 9.25 9.07
CA GLY A 182 9.64 9.19 10.52
C GLY A 182 8.45 10.01 11.02
N SER A 183 7.48 10.32 10.14
CA SER A 183 6.31 11.13 10.49
C SER A 183 5.07 10.68 9.73
N ILE A 184 3.95 10.58 10.43
CA ILE A 184 2.62 10.31 9.85
C ILE A 184 2.03 11.57 9.23
N VAL A 185 2.54 12.73 9.61
CA VAL A 185 2.15 14.00 9.01
C VAL A 185 2.69 14.01 7.59
N ILE A 186 1.85 13.54 6.66
CA ILE A 186 1.99 13.80 5.23
C ILE A 186 1.66 15.28 5.01
N SER A 187 2.43 16.20 5.59
CA SER A 187 2.26 17.65 5.40
C SER A 187 2.74 18.01 4.01
N ASP A 188 1.80 18.49 3.20
CA ASP A 188 1.89 19.46 2.11
C ASP A 188 2.88 19.19 0.96
N SER A 189 3.64 18.10 1.02
CA SER A 189 4.75 17.78 0.11
C SER A 189 4.49 16.59 -0.82
N ILE A 190 3.48 15.77 -0.51
CA ILE A 190 2.95 14.82 -1.49
C ILE A 190 1.85 15.59 -2.21
N ASP A 191 2.03 15.88 -3.51
CA ASP A 191 0.92 16.38 -4.31
C ASP A 191 -0.11 15.26 -4.40
N THR A 192 -1.04 15.31 -3.47
CA THR A 192 -2.12 14.34 -3.30
C THR A 192 -3.01 14.29 -4.55
N ARG A 193 -2.90 15.28 -5.45
CA ARG A 193 -3.58 15.31 -6.74
C ARG A 193 -2.91 14.45 -7.79
N LYS A 194 -1.65 14.06 -7.62
CA LYS A 194 -0.89 13.28 -8.59
C LYS A 194 -0.78 11.82 -8.17
N SER A 195 -1.19 10.93 -9.06
CA SER A 195 -0.94 9.48 -8.96
C SER A 195 0.55 9.17 -8.98
N TYR A 196 0.96 8.09 -8.33
CA TYR A 196 2.32 7.57 -8.48
C TYR A 196 2.55 7.10 -9.92
N SER A 197 3.73 7.41 -10.46
CA SER A 197 4.21 6.89 -11.74
C SER A 197 4.61 5.41 -11.64
N GLN A 198 4.70 4.72 -12.78
CA GLN A 198 5.17 3.33 -12.82
C GLN A 198 6.56 3.17 -12.20
N ALA A 199 7.47 4.14 -12.41
CA ALA A 199 8.80 4.11 -11.81
C ALA A 199 8.75 4.18 -10.26
N GLU A 200 7.87 5.02 -9.70
CA GLU A 200 7.69 5.13 -8.25
C GLU A 200 7.08 3.89 -7.62
N LEU A 201 6.22 3.17 -8.36
CA LEU A 201 5.69 1.86 -7.95
C LEU A 201 6.75 0.75 -8.13
N ASP A 202 7.58 0.84 -9.16
CA ASP A 202 8.67 -0.11 -9.39
C ASP A 202 9.73 -0.04 -8.28
N GLU A 203 9.93 1.11 -7.63
CA GLU A 203 10.79 1.21 -6.43
C GLU A 203 10.38 0.19 -5.36
N VAL A 204 9.11 0.20 -4.93
CA VAL A 204 8.64 -0.69 -3.85
C VAL A 204 8.59 -2.15 -4.29
N ARG A 205 8.35 -2.40 -5.59
CA ARG A 205 8.38 -3.75 -6.17
C ARG A 205 9.80 -4.31 -6.19
N VAL A 206 10.78 -3.51 -6.61
CA VAL A 206 12.20 -3.89 -6.64
C VAL A 206 12.72 -4.18 -5.23
N GLU A 207 12.45 -3.27 -4.29
CA GLU A 207 12.79 -3.46 -2.88
C GLU A 207 12.27 -4.79 -2.32
N LEU A 208 11.00 -5.11 -2.61
CA LEU A 208 10.39 -6.36 -2.17
C LEU A 208 11.05 -7.59 -2.80
N VAL A 209 11.32 -7.59 -4.11
CA VAL A 209 11.88 -8.79 -4.76
C VAL A 209 13.35 -9.01 -4.43
N GLU A 210 14.12 -7.95 -4.17
CA GLU A 210 15.47 -8.07 -3.64
C GLU A 210 15.46 -8.68 -2.23
N PHE A 211 14.52 -8.24 -1.38
CA PHE A 211 14.30 -8.85 -0.08
C PHE A 211 13.95 -10.33 -0.19
N LEU A 212 13.01 -10.71 -1.05
CA LEU A 212 12.64 -12.12 -1.27
C LEU A 212 13.82 -12.94 -1.82
N GLY A 213 14.65 -12.35 -2.67
CA GLY A 213 15.86 -12.97 -3.20
C GLY A 213 16.87 -13.40 -2.12
N SER A 214 16.83 -12.80 -0.93
CA SER A 214 17.68 -13.21 0.19
C SER A 214 17.26 -14.55 0.85
N TYR A 215 16.09 -15.09 0.48
CA TYR A 215 15.55 -16.35 0.99
C TYR A 215 15.49 -17.47 -0.08
N MET A 216 16.06 -17.22 -1.26
CA MET A 216 16.06 -18.15 -2.39
C MET A 216 17.32 -19.03 -2.44
#